data_AF-A0A3D2TGJ9-F1
#
_entry.id   AF-A0A3D2TGJ9-F1
#
_cell.length_a   1.000
_cell.length_b   1.000
_cell.length_c   1.000
_cell.angle_alpha   90.00
_cell.angle_beta   90.00
_cell.angle_gamma   90.00
#
_symmetry.space_group_name_H-M   'P 1'
#
loop_
_entity.id
_entity.type
_entity.pdbx_description
1 polymer ?
#
loop_
_entity_poly.entity_id
_entity_poly.type
_entity_poly.pdbx_seq_one_letter_code
_entity_poly.pdbx_strand_id
1 'polypeptide(L)'
;MSSTPESSVSTQEQVPADLQKLAAALQTMPDQYVAELAPLVDAVIESTKRRRRILTLVQDALGQLRLDMKYLMFDLEATRRERDEYRLKLEEHES
;
A
#
# COMPACT_ATOMS: atom_id res chain seq x y z
N MET A 1 4.27 -25.36 -10.39
CA MET A 1 2.99 -25.29 -9.66
C MET A 1 3.24 -24.55 -8.36
N SER A 2 2.83 -23.28 -8.30
CA SER A 2 2.85 -22.50 -7.06
C SER A 2 1.54 -21.73 -7.02
N SER A 3 0.57 -22.31 -6.33
CA SER A 3 -0.69 -21.67 -6.00
C SER A 3 -0.43 -20.73 -4.83
N THR A 4 -0.17 -19.47 -5.12
CA THR A 4 -0.13 -18.38 -4.13
C THR A 4 -1.56 -18.15 -3.63
N PRO A 5 -1.84 -18.04 -2.32
CA PRO A 5 -3.19 -17.82 -1.85
C PRO A 5 -3.59 -16.38 -2.15
N GLU A 6 -4.54 -16.21 -3.06
CA GLU A 6 -5.32 -14.98 -3.22
C GLU A 6 -6.14 -14.75 -1.95
N SER A 7 -5.67 -13.88 -1.07
CA SER A 7 -6.47 -13.31 0.03
C SER A 7 -5.91 -11.95 0.43
N SER A 8 -5.81 -11.01 -0.51
CA SER A 8 -5.46 -9.61 -0.24
C SER A 8 -6.64 -8.64 -0.39
N VAL A 9 -7.82 -9.11 -0.78
CA VAL A 9 -8.92 -8.21 -1.21
C VAL A 9 -9.81 -7.72 -0.04
N SER A 10 -9.78 -8.31 1.16
CA SER A 10 -10.84 -8.02 2.15
C SER A 10 -10.50 -7.04 3.28
N THR A 11 -9.23 -6.60 3.46
CA THR A 11 -8.85 -5.76 4.62
C THR A 11 -9.09 -4.26 4.39
N GLN A 12 -9.19 -3.83 3.14
CA GLN A 12 -9.21 -2.40 2.77
C GLN A 12 -10.47 -1.66 3.25
N GLU A 13 -11.59 -2.36 3.40
CA GLU A 13 -12.88 -1.76 3.82
C GLU A 13 -13.29 -2.07 5.27
N GLN A 14 -12.52 -2.90 5.97
CA GLN A 14 -12.91 -3.33 7.32
C GLN A 14 -12.83 -2.16 8.29
N VAL A 15 -13.98 -1.79 8.86
CA VAL A 15 -14.05 -0.86 9.98
C VAL A 15 -13.24 -1.45 11.15
N PRO A 16 -12.38 -0.67 11.85
CA PRO A 16 -11.71 -1.15 13.05
C PRO A 16 -12.68 -1.79 14.05
N ALA A 17 -12.26 -2.88 14.69
CA ALA A 17 -13.11 -3.64 15.62
C ALA A 17 -13.72 -2.75 16.72
N ASP A 18 -12.98 -1.74 17.19
CA ASP A 18 -13.47 -0.85 18.24
C ASP A 18 -14.56 0.11 17.75
N LEU A 19 -14.50 0.55 16.48
CA LEU A 19 -15.58 1.34 15.87
C LEU A 19 -16.82 0.47 15.59
N GLN A 20 -16.65 -0.82 15.31
CA GLN A 20 -17.77 -1.76 15.21
C GLN A 20 -18.45 -1.95 16.58
N LYS A 21 -17.66 -2.14 17.64
CA LYS A 21 -18.18 -2.22 19.02
C LYS A 21 -18.89 -0.93 19.42
N LEU A 22 -18.36 0.23 19.04
CA LEU A 22 -19.00 1.53 19.31
C LEU A 22 -20.35 1.66 18.61
N ALA A 23 -20.44 1.27 17.34
CA ALA A 23 -21.69 1.26 16.59
C ALA A 23 -22.71 0.28 17.19
N ALA A 24 -22.26 -0.91 17.63
CA ALA A 24 -23.11 -1.87 18.32
C ALA A 24 -23.61 -1.36 19.68
N ALA A 25 -22.77 -0.68 20.46
CA ALA A 25 -23.14 -0.08 21.74
C ALA A 25 -24.20 1.02 21.56
N LEU A 26 -24.10 1.83 20.50
CA LEU A 26 -25.10 2.84 20.16
C LEU A 26 -26.50 2.23 19.99
N GLN A 27 -26.61 1.08 19.32
CA GLN A 27 -27.90 0.41 19.10
C GLN A 27 -28.58 -0.09 20.39
N THR A 28 -27.87 -0.09 21.53
CA THR A 28 -28.44 -0.45 22.83
C THR A 28 -28.95 0.75 23.63
N MET A 29 -28.76 1.96 23.12
CA MET A 29 -29.15 3.21 23.78
C MET A 29 -30.58 3.62 23.39
N PRO A 30 -31.27 4.45 24.22
CA PRO A 30 -32.54 5.05 23.86
C PRO A 30 -32.47 5.92 22.60
N ASP A 31 -33.53 5.90 21.79
CA ASP A 31 -33.62 6.54 20.47
C ASP A 31 -33.15 7.99 20.42
N GLN A 32 -33.43 8.77 21.47
CA GLN A 32 -33.02 10.17 21.56
C GLN A 32 -31.49 10.38 21.48
N TYR A 33 -30.71 9.47 22.09
CA TYR A 33 -29.25 9.54 22.07
C TYR A 33 -28.69 8.94 20.78
N VAL A 34 -29.35 7.91 20.24
CA VAL A 34 -28.98 7.32 18.95
C VAL A 34 -29.14 8.35 17.82
N ALA A 35 -30.25 9.09 17.81
CA ALA A 35 -30.50 10.12 16.79
C ALA A 35 -29.41 11.22 16.77
N GLU A 36 -28.87 11.58 17.94
CA GLU A 36 -27.82 12.59 18.06
C GLU A 36 -26.43 12.03 17.70
N LEU A 37 -26.10 10.82 18.16
CA LEU A 37 -24.74 10.28 18.09
C LEU A 37 -24.46 9.44 16.84
N ALA A 38 -25.48 8.79 16.26
CA ALA A 38 -25.33 7.99 15.04
C ALA A 38 -24.65 8.75 13.88
N PRO A 39 -25.08 9.98 13.50
CA PRO A 39 -24.42 10.69 12.40
C PRO A 39 -22.96 11.03 12.68
N LEU A 40 -22.60 11.28 13.95
CA LEU A 40 -21.21 11.55 14.34
C LEU A 40 -20.34 10.29 14.23
N VAL A 41 -20.86 9.14 14.69
CA VAL A 41 -20.15 7.87 14.60
C VAL A 41 -20.00 7.41 13.15
N ASP A 42 -21.04 7.58 12.32
CA ASP A 42 -20.98 7.30 10.89
C ASP A 42 -19.91 8.15 10.19
N ALA A 43 -19.83 9.45 10.51
CA ALA A 43 -18.79 10.33 9.98
C ALA A 43 -17.37 9.86 10.39
N VAL A 44 -17.19 9.42 11.64
CA VAL A 44 -15.90 8.88 12.11
C VAL A 44 -15.55 7.56 11.40
N ILE A 45 -16.51 6.66 11.21
CA ILE A 45 -16.32 5.41 10.48
C ILE A 45 -15.87 5.70 9.05
N GLU A 46 -16.58 6.57 8.34
CA GLU A 46 -16.26 6.91 6.95
C GLU A 46 -14.91 7.63 6.81
N SER A 47 -14.59 8.57 7.70
CA SER A 47 -13.29 9.23 7.72
C SER A 47 -12.14 8.23 7.96
N THR A 48 -12.38 7.24 8.83
CA THR A 48 -11.40 6.19 9.15
C THR A 48 -11.19 5.25 7.96
N LYS A 49 -12.27 4.80 7.30
CA LYS A 49 -12.19 4.02 6.06
C LYS A 49 -11.45 4.79 4.96
N ARG A 50 -11.75 6.08 4.78
CA ARG A 50 -11.07 6.93 3.79
C ARG A 50 -9.57 7.06 4.08
N ARG A 51 -9.19 7.31 5.34
CA ARG A 51 -7.78 7.40 5.73
C ARG A 51 -7.03 6.10 5.45
N ARG A 52 -7.64 4.95 5.74
CA ARG A 52 -7.05 3.64 5.43
C ARG A 52 -6.83 3.46 3.93
N ARG A 53 -7.85 3.75 3.11
CA ARG A 53 -7.74 3.69 1.64
C ARG A 53 -6.58 4.54 1.12
N ILE A 54 -6.44 5.77 1.62
CA ILE A 54 -5.31 6.66 1.25
C ILE A 54 -3.97 6.03 1.64
N LEU A 55 -3.85 5.54 2.87
CA LEU A 55 -2.60 4.92 3.35
C LEU A 55 -2.24 3.68 2.54
N THR A 56 -3.21 2.85 2.18
CA THR A 56 -2.97 1.68 1.32
C THR A 56 -2.49 2.09 -0.07
N LEU A 57 -3.12 3.07 -0.72
CA LEU A 57 -2.66 3.57 -2.02
C LEU A 57 -1.22 4.13 -1.94
N VAL A 58 -0.89 4.83 -0.86
CA VAL A 58 0.47 5.34 -0.63
C VAL A 58 1.46 4.19 -0.42
N GLN A 59 1.09 3.16 0.35
CA GLN A 59 1.91 1.97 0.56
C GLN A 59 2.16 1.21 -0.75
N ASP A 60 1.14 1.05 -1.58
CA ASP A 60 1.23 0.40 -2.88
C ASP A 60 2.15 1.18 -3.83
N ALA A 61 1.98 2.52 -3.89
CA ALA A 61 2.82 3.39 -4.70
C ALA A 61 4.29 3.38 -4.24
N LEU A 62 4.56 3.41 -2.93
CA LEU A 62 5.92 3.26 -2.39
C LEU A 62 6.50 1.87 -2.68
N GLY A 63 5.66 0.83 -2.63
CA GLY A 63 6.03 -0.53 -3.01
C GLY A 63 6.48 -0.61 -4.47
N GLN A 64 5.71 0.01 -5.37
CA GLN A 64 6.03 0.10 -6.79
C GLN A 64 7.32 0.89 -7.02
N LEU A 65 7.45 2.08 -6.44
CA LEU A 65 8.66 2.90 -6.56
C LEU A 65 9.92 2.14 -6.11
N ARG A 66 9.82 1.39 -5.01
CA ARG A 66 10.92 0.57 -4.51
C ARG A 66 11.31 -0.52 -5.51
N LEU A 67 10.35 -1.09 -6.24
CA LEU A 67 10.63 -2.07 -7.29
C LEU A 67 11.29 -1.39 -8.50
N ASP A 68 10.76 -0.23 -8.92
CA ASP A 68 11.30 0.55 -10.03
C ASP A 68 12.76 0.95 -9.77
N MET A 69 13.08 1.34 -8.52
CA MET A 69 14.47 1.62 -8.10
C MET A 69 15.38 0.39 -8.22
N LYS A 70 14.88 -0.82 -7.93
CA LYS A 70 15.68 -2.05 -8.10
C LYS A 70 15.97 -2.31 -9.57
N TYR A 71 15.00 -2.10 -10.46
CA TYR A 71 15.21 -2.25 -11.89
C TYR A 71 16.21 -1.22 -12.43
N LEU A 72 16.08 0.04 -12.03
CA LEU A 72 17.02 1.08 -12.45
C LEU A 72 18.46 0.77 -12.01
N MET A 73 18.64 0.28 -10.78
CA MET A 73 19.96 -0.12 -10.29
C MET A 73 20.54 -1.30 -11.06
N PHE A 74 19.70 -2.28 -11.40
CA PHE A 74 20.10 -3.43 -12.20
C PHE A 74 20.55 -3.01 -13.61
N ASP A 75 19.77 -2.18 -14.30
CA ASP A 75 20.11 -1.68 -15.63
C ASP A 75 21.39 -0.82 -15.61
N LEU A 76 21.58 -0.02 -14.55
CA LEU A 76 22.80 0.75 -14.35
C LEU A 76 24.04 -0.14 -14.19
N GLU A 77 23.92 -1.25 -13.45
CA GLU A 77 25.01 -2.21 -13.34
C GLU A 77 25.32 -2.93 -14.65
N ALA A 78 24.29 -3.32 -15.40
CA ALA A 78 24.46 -3.94 -16.72
C ALA A 78 25.21 -3.00 -17.68
N THR A 79 24.75 -1.76 -17.82
CA THR A 79 25.38 -0.76 -18.69
C THR A 79 26.80 -0.38 -18.24
N ARG A 80 27.09 -0.40 -16.93
CA ARG A 80 28.47 -0.24 -16.43
C ARG A 80 29.37 -1.40 -16.84
N ARG A 81 28.92 -2.64 -16.68
CA ARG A 81 29.69 -3.83 -17.09
C ARG A 81 29.97 -3.80 -18.59
N GLU A 82 28.96 -3.55 -19.42
CA GLU A 82 29.11 -3.43 -20.87
C GLU A 82 30.13 -2.35 -21.27
N ARG A 83 30.04 -1.16 -20.65
CA ARG A 83 31.00 -0.08 -20.88
C ARG A 83 32.42 -0.51 -20.53
N ASP A 84 32.61 -1.15 -19.39
CA ASP A 84 33.93 -1.56 -18.91
C ASP A 84 34.53 -2.66 -19.83
N GLU A 85 33.71 -3.58 -20.33
CA GLU A 85 34.11 -4.56 -21.36
C GLU A 85 34.51 -3.89 -22.68
N TYR A 86 33.76 -2.87 -23.14
CA TYR A 86 34.12 -2.15 -24.36
C TYR A 86 35.42 -1.35 -24.21
N ARG A 87 35.68 -0.77 -23.04
CA ARG A 87 36.95 -0.07 -22.76
C ARG A 87 38.14 -1.02 -22.81
N LEU A 88 38.03 -2.18 -22.17
CA LEU A 88 39.09 -3.19 -22.20
C LEU A 88 39.42 -3.62 -23.64
N LYS A 89 38.40 -3.87 -24.46
CA LYS A 89 38.61 -4.22 -25.88
C LYS A 89 39.30 -3.11 -26.67
N LEU A 90 38.98 -1.84 -26.39
CA LEU A 90 39.65 -0.71 -27.06
C LEU A 90 41.13 -0.63 -26.66
N GLU A 91 41.45 -0.79 -25.38
CA GLU A 91 42.83 -0.81 -24.88
C GLU A 91 43.65 -1.97 -25.49
N GLU A 92 43.04 -3.14 -25.66
CA GLU A 92 43.65 -4.29 -26.35
C GLU A 92 43.89 -4.03 -27.85
N HIS A 93 43.03 -3.27 -28.51
CA HIS A 93 43.17 -2.93 -29.93
C HIS A 93 44.20 -1.81 -30.20
N GLU A 94 44.48 -0.96 -29.21
CA GLU A 94 45.45 0.14 -29.30
C GLU A 94 46.88 -0.27 -28.93
N SER A 95 47.07 -1.46 -28.35
CA SER A 95 48.36 -2.05 -27.96
C SER A 95 48.96 -2.94 -29.04
#